data_AF-A0A1Z3U840-F1
#
_entry.id   AF-A0A1Z3U840-F1
#
_cell.length_a   1.000
_cell.length_b   1.000
_cell.length_c   1.000
_cell.angle_alpha   90.00
_cell.angle_beta   90.00
_cell.angle_gamma   90.00
#
_symmetry.space_group_name_H-M   'P 1'
#
loop_
_entity.id
_entity.type
_entity.pdbx_description
1 polymer ?
#
loop_
_entity_poly.entity_id
_entity_poly.type
_entity_poly.pdbx_seq_one_letter_code
_entity_poly.pdbx_strand_id
1 'polypeptide(L)'
;MSTVRGVSSWGRQLGTTGERGLVMNVEGAPASDLSLALQGKLQDSIDAQLSELYGAYWRAMTRVVEAGKGRLRQDIIGGGFHRAQSLANTWRGNVYPREKNSLDVAGWIYTRARMLVEVFDTGTVIKVRGNAQFLAIPVGPAKAIVRRLQAQKKKGLIGRDSWGRFEKDDSYVEQVARALGVDLVPLIAADRQSGVLVAADNRTLTRTGRDAKNQQARATPLFALAKTATLRKRIKGRALLEEILQGFPGDFVHALAGEMTVSQREGS
;
A
#
# COMPACT_ATOMS: atom_id res chain seq x y z
N MET A 1 -9.42 -47.25 50.33
CA MET A 1 -8.59 -47.80 49.22
C MET A 1 -8.44 -46.66 48.22
N SER A 2 -7.30 -46.06 47.90
CA SER A 2 -5.88 -46.42 48.00
C SER A 2 -5.08 -45.17 48.39
N THR A 3 -3.96 -45.38 49.08
CA THR A 3 -3.05 -44.40 49.68
C THR A 3 -1.68 -44.54 49.01
N VAL A 4 -1.00 -43.46 48.62
CA VAL A 4 0.50 -43.37 48.49
C VAL A 4 0.91 -41.88 48.57
N ARG A 5 1.44 -41.35 49.71
CA ARG A 5 2.87 -41.02 50.03
C ARG A 5 3.65 -40.43 48.83
N GLY A 6 4.12 -39.18 48.77
CA GLY A 6 4.96 -38.42 49.72
C GLY A 6 6.42 -38.44 49.25
N VAL A 7 7.01 -37.30 48.84
CA VAL A 7 8.45 -37.01 48.94
C VAL A 7 8.66 -35.50 49.03
N SER A 8 9.08 -35.07 50.23
CA SER A 8 9.71 -33.81 50.54
C SER A 8 11.19 -33.84 50.12
N SER A 9 11.66 -32.90 49.31
CA SER A 9 13.09 -32.67 49.09
C SER A 9 13.56 -31.42 49.83
N TRP A 10 14.37 -31.67 50.85
CA TRP A 10 15.14 -30.69 51.60
C TRP A 10 16.24 -30.07 50.72
N GLY A 11 16.12 -28.78 50.43
CA GLY A 11 17.24 -27.94 50.00
C GLY A 11 17.84 -27.24 51.21
N ARG A 12 18.95 -27.76 51.74
CA ARG A 12 19.76 -27.16 52.80
C ARG A 12 20.20 -25.75 52.39
N GLN A 13 19.75 -24.73 53.12
CA GLN A 13 20.47 -23.46 53.20
C GLN A 13 21.15 -23.42 54.56
N LEU A 14 22.47 -23.68 54.55
CA LEU A 14 23.35 -23.53 55.69
C LEU A 14 23.31 -22.06 56.12
N GLY A 15 22.93 -21.82 57.37
CA GLY A 15 23.04 -20.50 57.98
C GLY A 15 24.50 -20.12 58.18
N THR A 16 24.86 -18.94 57.68
CA THR A 16 25.92 -18.12 58.28
C THR A 16 25.24 -16.95 58.99
N THR A 17 25.46 -16.90 60.29
CA THR A 17 24.94 -15.93 61.25
C THR A 17 25.13 -14.48 60.82
N GLY A 18 24.05 -13.70 60.83
CA GLY A 18 24.09 -12.24 60.71
C GLY A 18 22.87 -11.70 59.97
N GLU A 19 22.07 -10.89 60.66
CA GLU A 19 20.87 -10.19 60.16
C GLU A 19 19.62 -11.06 59.94
N ARG A 20 18.75 -11.08 60.98
CA ARG A 20 17.32 -11.33 60.78
C ARG A 20 16.75 -10.19 59.93
N GLY A 21 16.91 -10.28 58.62
CA GLY A 21 16.19 -9.46 57.67
C GLY A 21 14.70 -9.78 57.78
N LEU A 22 13.90 -8.76 58.08
CA LEU A 22 12.45 -8.87 58.13
C LEU A 22 11.94 -9.21 56.72
N VAL A 23 11.51 -10.45 56.49
CA VAL A 23 10.86 -10.84 55.23
C VAL A 23 9.42 -10.32 55.29
N MET A 24 9.22 -9.09 54.83
CA MET A 24 7.88 -8.52 54.65
C MET A 24 7.34 -8.95 53.30
N ASN A 25 6.34 -9.84 53.31
CA ASN A 25 5.48 -10.05 52.15
C ASN A 25 4.32 -9.09 52.27
N VAL A 26 4.23 -8.12 51.36
CA VAL A 26 3.04 -7.29 51.20
C VAL A 26 2.18 -7.93 50.12
N GLU A 27 0.93 -8.25 50.44
CA GLU A 27 0.00 -8.83 49.47
C GLU A 27 -0.16 -7.88 48.26
N GLY A 28 0.12 -8.41 47.06
CA GLY A 28 -0.08 -7.71 45.79
C GLY A 28 1.13 -6.96 45.22
N ALA A 29 2.31 -7.00 45.85
CA ALA A 29 3.54 -6.45 45.28
C ALA A 29 4.63 -7.54 45.19
N PRO A 30 5.31 -7.72 44.03
CA PRO A 30 6.37 -8.70 43.91
C PRO A 30 7.56 -8.31 44.81
N ALA A 31 8.31 -9.30 45.28
CA ALA A 31 9.43 -9.09 46.21
C ALA A 31 10.52 -8.14 45.65
N SER A 32 10.65 -8.06 44.32
CA SER A 32 11.50 -7.10 43.61
C SER A 32 11.08 -5.65 43.86
N ASP A 33 9.78 -5.37 43.79
CA ASP A 33 9.22 -4.02 43.92
C ASP A 33 9.34 -3.54 45.37
N LEU A 34 9.19 -4.47 46.32
CA LEU A 34 9.41 -4.20 47.72
C LEU A 34 10.88 -3.86 48.03
N SER A 35 11.82 -4.58 47.39
CA SER A 35 13.26 -4.28 47.52
C SER A 35 13.65 -2.94 46.89
N LEU A 36 13.00 -2.55 45.79
CA LEU A 36 13.19 -1.27 45.11
C LEU A 36 12.55 -0.11 45.89
N ALA A 37 11.40 -0.35 46.52
CA ALA A 37 10.74 0.61 47.40
C ALA A 37 11.62 0.92 48.63
N LEU A 38 12.20 -0.10 49.24
CA LEU A 38 13.13 0.04 50.37
C LEU A 38 14.42 0.77 49.99
N GLN A 39 14.84 0.71 48.72
CA GLN A 39 16.01 1.42 48.19
C GLN A 39 15.68 2.82 47.64
N GLY A 40 14.41 3.26 47.68
CA GLY A 40 13.96 4.53 47.10
C GLY A 40 13.97 4.59 45.56
N LYS A 41 14.09 3.44 44.87
CA LYS A 41 14.25 3.31 43.42
C LYS A 41 13.01 2.75 42.69
N LEU A 42 11.92 2.53 43.41
CA LEU A 42 10.69 1.98 42.83
C LEU A 42 10.17 2.86 41.68
N GLN A 43 10.16 4.18 41.85
CA GLN A 43 9.67 5.10 40.83
C GLN A 43 10.46 4.97 39.52
N ASP A 44 11.80 4.95 39.60
CA ASP A 44 12.67 4.77 38.43
C ASP A 44 12.41 3.44 37.71
N SER A 45 12.11 2.38 38.46
CA SER A 45 11.81 1.06 37.89
C SER A 45 10.45 1.01 37.20
N ILE A 46 9.43 1.65 37.78
CA ILE A 46 8.09 1.76 37.20
C ILE A 46 8.18 2.60 35.91
N ASP A 47 8.88 3.74 35.96
CA ASP A 47 9.05 4.60 34.79
C ASP A 47 9.80 3.90 33.66
N ALA A 48 10.80 3.08 33.98
CA ALA A 48 11.49 2.24 33.00
C ALA A 48 10.57 1.18 32.38
N GLN A 49 9.77 0.49 33.21
CA GLN A 49 8.80 -0.51 32.73
C GLN A 49 7.72 0.13 31.84
N LEU A 50 7.21 1.29 32.22
CA LEU A 50 6.22 2.05 31.43
C LEU A 50 6.80 2.51 30.10
N SER A 51 8.04 3.00 30.09
CA SER A 51 8.72 3.42 28.85
C SER A 51 8.89 2.25 27.88
N GLU A 52 9.28 1.07 28.37
CA GLU A 52 9.38 -0.13 27.55
C GLU A 52 8.02 -0.57 27.02
N LEU A 53 6.98 -0.53 27.87
CA LEU A 53 5.62 -0.85 27.49
C LEU A 53 5.12 0.08 26.37
N TYR A 54 5.34 1.39 26.50
CA TYR A 54 4.98 2.36 25.45
C TYR A 54 5.72 2.06 24.14
N GLY A 55 7.00 1.70 24.22
CA GLY A 55 7.79 1.27 23.08
C GLY A 55 7.23 0.02 22.41
N ALA A 56 6.82 -0.98 23.20
CA ALA A 56 6.23 -2.22 22.71
C ALA A 56 4.90 -1.97 21.98
N TYR A 57 4.02 -1.14 22.55
CA TYR A 57 2.76 -0.73 21.91
C TYR A 57 2.99 -0.04 20.56
N TRP A 58 3.94 0.90 20.52
CA TRP A 58 4.29 1.61 19.30
C TRP A 58 4.79 0.67 18.20
N ARG A 59 5.73 -0.24 18.55
CA ARG A 59 6.30 -1.20 17.60
C ARG A 59 5.24 -2.21 17.13
N ALA A 60 4.38 -2.67 18.03
CA ALA A 60 3.25 -3.54 17.70
C ALA A 60 2.30 -2.89 16.70
N MET A 61 1.87 -1.64 16.95
CA MET A 61 1.02 -0.90 16.01
C MET A 61 1.70 -0.70 14.66
N THR A 62 2.99 -0.35 14.67
CA THR A 62 3.78 -0.19 13.44
C THR A 62 3.80 -1.49 12.63
N ARG A 63 4.02 -2.64 13.27
CA ARG A 63 3.98 -3.95 12.58
C ARG A 63 2.61 -4.23 11.97
N VAL A 64 1.52 -3.99 12.70
CA VAL A 64 0.15 -4.21 12.20
C VAL A 64 -0.15 -3.31 11.00
N VAL A 65 0.20 -2.01 11.08
CA VAL A 65 0.01 -1.06 9.98
C VAL A 65 0.83 -1.45 8.75
N GLU A 66 2.09 -1.86 8.93
CA GLU A 66 2.94 -2.32 7.84
C GLU A 66 2.41 -3.61 7.20
N ALA A 67 1.92 -4.55 8.00
CA ALA A 67 1.30 -5.79 7.51
C ALA A 67 0.02 -5.50 6.72
N GLY A 68 -0.91 -4.71 7.27
CA GLY A 68 -2.15 -4.30 6.59
C GLY A 68 -1.88 -3.55 5.28
N LYS A 69 -0.96 -2.59 5.30
CA LYS A 69 -0.47 -1.90 4.09
C LYS A 69 0.13 -2.89 3.09
N GLY A 70 0.90 -3.87 3.56
CA GLY A 70 1.48 -4.94 2.75
C GLY A 70 0.41 -5.75 2.01
N ARG A 71 -0.64 -6.18 2.71
CA ARG A 71 -1.78 -6.91 2.13
C ARG A 71 -2.46 -6.10 1.02
N LEU A 72 -2.75 -4.82 1.26
CA LEU A 72 -3.34 -3.92 0.26
C LEU A 72 -2.45 -3.73 -0.97
N ARG A 73 -1.12 -3.72 -0.78
CA ARG A 73 -0.16 -3.68 -1.90
C ARG A 73 -0.16 -4.97 -2.69
N GLN A 74 -0.22 -6.12 -2.03
CA GLN A 74 -0.26 -7.42 -2.70
C GLN A 74 -1.54 -7.60 -3.52
N ASP A 75 -2.70 -7.13 -3.03
CA ASP A 75 -3.96 -7.15 -3.80
C ASP A 75 -3.84 -6.36 -5.12
N ILE A 76 -3.21 -5.18 -5.09
CA ILE A 76 -2.93 -4.43 -6.32
C ILE A 76 -1.96 -5.18 -7.23
N ILE A 77 -0.92 -5.80 -6.70
CA ILE A 77 0.06 -6.57 -7.49
C ILE A 77 -0.64 -7.77 -8.16
N GLY A 78 -1.49 -8.48 -7.42
CA GLY A 78 -2.30 -9.59 -7.92
C GLY A 78 -3.34 -9.19 -8.97
N GLY A 79 -3.79 -7.92 -8.96
CA GLY A 79 -4.78 -7.39 -9.91
C GLY A 79 -4.31 -7.22 -11.37
N GLY A 80 -3.03 -7.51 -11.66
CA GLY A 80 -2.52 -7.59 -13.04
C GLY A 80 -2.41 -6.24 -13.76
N PHE A 81 -2.08 -5.17 -13.02
CA PHE A 81 -1.85 -3.85 -13.63
C PHE A 81 -0.44 -3.74 -14.26
N HIS A 82 -0.37 -3.09 -15.41
CA HIS A 82 0.90 -2.80 -16.11
C HIS A 82 1.93 -2.00 -15.29
N ARG A 83 1.48 -1.17 -14.33
CA ARG A 83 2.32 -0.43 -13.36
C ARG A 83 1.87 -0.72 -11.93
N ALA A 84 1.61 -1.99 -11.62
CA ALA A 84 1.09 -2.42 -10.33
C ALA A 84 1.94 -1.92 -9.16
N GLN A 85 3.28 -2.00 -9.25
CA GLN A 85 4.16 -1.53 -8.18
C GLN A 85 3.99 -0.03 -7.86
N SER A 86 3.86 0.81 -8.89
CA SER A 86 3.65 2.25 -8.71
C SER A 86 2.32 2.54 -8.04
N LEU A 87 1.27 1.79 -8.40
CA LEU A 87 -0.05 1.93 -7.80
C LEU A 87 -0.06 1.39 -6.36
N ALA A 88 0.58 0.26 -6.10
CA ALA A 88 0.72 -0.31 -4.75
C ALA A 88 1.44 0.67 -3.80
N ASN A 89 2.50 1.33 -4.28
CA ASN A 89 3.24 2.33 -3.52
C ASN A 89 2.42 3.60 -3.17
N THR A 90 1.23 3.76 -3.74
CA THR A 90 0.31 4.85 -3.35
C THR A 90 -0.37 4.60 -2.01
N TRP A 91 -0.43 3.34 -1.54
CA TRP A 91 -0.81 3.02 -0.16
C TRP A 91 0.26 3.47 0.82
N ARG A 92 -0.19 4.17 1.85
CA ARG A 92 0.60 4.76 2.93
C ARG A 92 0.03 4.30 4.26
N GLY A 93 0.92 4.14 5.23
CA GLY A 93 0.61 3.83 6.61
C GLY A 93 1.35 4.85 7.48
N ASN A 94 0.65 5.40 8.47
CA ASN A 94 1.21 6.26 9.51
C ASN A 94 0.79 5.69 10.87
N VAL A 95 1.62 5.90 11.88
CA VAL A 95 1.30 5.59 13.28
C VAL A 95 1.37 6.89 14.08
N TYR A 96 0.48 7.03 15.06
CA TYR A 96 0.33 8.19 15.93
C TYR A 96 0.23 7.75 17.39
N PRO A 97 0.67 8.59 18.34
CA PRO A 97 1.29 9.92 18.19
C PRO A 97 2.77 9.90 17.76
N ARG A 98 3.19 10.79 16.84
CA ARG A 98 4.55 10.74 16.24
C ARG A 98 5.71 11.14 17.16
N GLU A 99 5.44 11.94 18.18
CA GLU A 99 6.47 12.61 18.98
C GLU A 99 6.83 11.86 20.25
N LYS A 100 5.93 11.01 20.75
CA LYS A 100 6.09 10.29 22.01
C LYS A 100 5.44 8.92 21.92
N ASN A 101 6.07 7.91 22.53
CA ASN A 101 5.43 6.62 22.71
C ASN A 101 4.28 6.77 23.73
N SER A 102 3.16 6.08 23.47
CA SER A 102 1.94 6.14 24.27
C SER A 102 1.30 4.75 24.33
N LEU A 103 0.41 4.50 25.29
CA LEU A 103 -0.47 3.33 25.26
C LEU A 103 -1.61 3.52 24.26
N ASP A 104 -2.02 4.77 24.03
CA ASP A 104 -3.04 5.13 23.04
C ASP A 104 -2.36 5.32 21.68
N VAL A 105 -2.03 4.21 21.03
CA VAL A 105 -1.42 4.21 19.70
C VAL A 105 -2.49 3.98 18.64
N ALA A 106 -2.47 4.79 17.59
CA ALA A 106 -3.39 4.68 16.46
C ALA A 106 -2.66 4.51 15.14
N GLY A 107 -3.17 3.59 14.31
CA GLY A 107 -2.70 3.36 12.94
C GLY A 107 -3.62 4.01 11.91
N TRP A 108 -3.04 4.65 10.89
CA TRP A 108 -3.78 5.27 9.79
C TRP A 108 -3.27 4.77 8.43
N ILE A 109 -4.13 4.09 7.67
CA ILE A 109 -3.82 3.59 6.33
C ILE A 109 -4.67 4.34 5.28
N TYR A 110 -4.02 4.83 4.23
CA TYR A 110 -4.69 5.58 3.16
C TYR A 110 -4.00 5.40 1.80
N THR A 111 -4.70 5.72 0.71
CA THR A 111 -4.13 5.73 -0.64
C THR A 111 -4.22 7.12 -1.28
N ARG A 112 -3.17 7.54 -1.98
CA ARG A 112 -3.19 8.75 -2.83
C ARG A 112 -3.95 8.53 -4.14
N ALA A 113 -4.23 7.28 -4.51
CA ALA A 113 -4.90 6.91 -5.76
C ALA A 113 -6.35 6.46 -5.53
N ARG A 114 -7.08 7.14 -4.63
CA ARG A 114 -8.44 6.75 -4.19
C ARG A 114 -9.38 6.45 -5.36
N MET A 115 -9.48 7.37 -6.31
CA MET A 115 -10.34 7.20 -7.49
C MET A 115 -9.99 5.93 -8.29
N LEU A 116 -8.70 5.68 -8.54
CA LEU A 116 -8.28 4.49 -9.30
C LEU A 116 -8.62 3.21 -8.56
N VAL A 117 -8.37 3.16 -7.25
CA VAL A 117 -8.68 2.00 -6.41
C VAL A 117 -10.19 1.74 -6.41
N GLU A 118 -11.01 2.76 -6.19
CA GLU A 118 -12.47 2.63 -6.16
C GLU A 118 -13.06 2.12 -7.48
N VAL A 119 -12.55 2.63 -8.59
CA VAL A 119 -13.00 2.25 -9.93
C VAL A 119 -12.71 0.78 -10.24
N PHE A 120 -11.54 0.26 -9.84
CA PHE A 120 -11.16 -1.14 -10.05
C PHE A 120 -11.69 -2.11 -8.98
N ASP A 121 -12.18 -1.61 -7.85
CA ASP A 121 -12.89 -2.41 -6.84
C ASP A 121 -14.37 -2.59 -7.20
N THR A 122 -15.01 -1.54 -7.74
CA THR A 122 -16.42 -1.61 -8.13
C THR A 122 -16.65 -2.14 -9.54
N GLY A 123 -15.66 -2.01 -10.43
CA GLY A 123 -15.83 -2.33 -11.85
C GLY A 123 -16.69 -1.29 -12.58
N THR A 124 -16.44 -0.01 -12.31
CA THR A 124 -17.26 1.10 -12.83
C THR A 124 -17.27 1.15 -14.36
N VAL A 125 -18.42 1.56 -14.93
CA VAL A 125 -18.54 1.91 -16.35
C VAL A 125 -18.13 3.36 -16.56
N ILE A 126 -17.05 3.58 -17.30
CA ILE A 126 -16.63 4.92 -17.73
C ILE A 126 -17.43 5.29 -18.97
N LYS A 127 -17.98 6.51 -18.99
CA LYS A 127 -18.68 7.08 -20.14
C LYS A 127 -17.97 8.35 -20.60
N VAL A 128 -18.12 8.69 -21.87
CA VAL A 128 -17.66 9.98 -22.40
C VAL A 128 -18.30 11.13 -21.63
N ARG A 129 -17.53 12.17 -21.35
CA ARG A 129 -17.99 13.40 -20.67
C ARG A 129 -17.66 14.63 -21.53
N GLY A 130 -18.55 15.63 -21.50
CA GLY A 130 -18.35 16.91 -22.18
C GLY A 130 -18.62 16.83 -23.68
N ASN A 131 -17.89 17.61 -24.47
CA ASN A 131 -18.08 17.73 -25.92
C ASN A 131 -17.40 16.62 -26.73
N ALA A 132 -16.71 15.68 -26.08
CA ALA A 132 -16.11 14.55 -26.77
C ALA A 132 -17.19 13.56 -27.23
N GLN A 133 -16.99 12.91 -28.37
CA GLN A 133 -17.92 11.89 -28.89
C GLN A 133 -17.55 10.47 -28.47
N PHE A 134 -16.26 10.20 -28.22
CA PHE A 134 -15.74 8.87 -27.93
C PHE A 134 -14.61 8.91 -26.90
N LEU A 135 -14.45 7.83 -26.14
CA LEU A 135 -13.24 7.52 -25.38
C LEU A 135 -12.20 7.00 -26.36
N ALA A 136 -11.04 7.65 -26.42
CA ALA A 136 -9.91 7.19 -27.22
C ALA A 136 -9.01 6.27 -26.38
N ILE A 137 -9.06 4.97 -26.65
CA ILE A 137 -8.27 3.95 -25.96
C ILE A 137 -7.05 3.62 -26.83
N PRO A 138 -5.82 3.94 -26.38
CA PRO A 138 -4.63 3.70 -27.20
C PRO A 138 -4.41 2.20 -27.39
N VAL A 139 -4.23 1.78 -28.64
CA VAL A 139 -3.85 0.41 -29.00
C VAL A 139 -2.35 0.35 -29.34
N GLY A 140 -1.81 -0.86 -29.56
CA GLY A 140 -0.37 -1.18 -29.61
C GLY A 140 0.56 -0.07 -30.11
N PRO A 141 0.40 0.43 -31.35
CA PRO A 141 1.27 1.48 -31.90
C PRO A 141 1.17 2.81 -31.15
N ALA A 142 -0.04 3.32 -30.88
CA ALA A 142 -0.20 4.56 -30.10
C ALA A 142 0.33 4.41 -28.68
N LYS A 143 0.13 3.25 -28.05
CA LYS A 143 0.68 2.95 -26.72
C LYS A 143 2.22 3.01 -26.70
N ALA A 144 2.87 2.51 -27.76
CA ALA A 144 4.32 2.59 -27.90
C ALA A 144 4.82 4.04 -28.07
N ILE A 145 4.11 4.83 -28.88
CA ILE A 145 4.40 6.26 -29.09
C ILE A 145 4.26 7.03 -27.77
N VAL A 146 3.12 6.90 -27.08
CA VAL A 146 2.88 7.53 -25.78
C VAL A 146 3.96 7.15 -24.77
N ARG A 147 4.37 5.87 -24.73
CA ARG A 147 5.45 5.42 -23.84
C ARG A 147 6.78 6.10 -24.17
N ARG A 148 7.12 6.26 -25.45
CA ARG A 148 8.34 6.95 -25.89
C ARG A 148 8.31 8.43 -25.51
N LEU A 149 7.19 9.12 -25.74
CA LEU A 149 7.00 10.52 -25.37
C LEU A 149 7.16 10.70 -23.85
N GLN A 150 6.51 9.86 -23.05
CA GLN A 150 6.68 9.88 -21.59
C GLN A 150 8.14 9.69 -21.15
N ALA A 151 8.87 8.77 -21.80
CA ALA A 151 10.29 8.55 -21.49
C ALA A 151 11.16 9.75 -21.86
N GLN A 152 10.88 10.42 -22.99
CA GLN A 152 11.58 11.64 -23.39
C GLN A 152 11.25 12.81 -22.44
N LYS A 153 9.98 12.96 -22.04
CA LYS A 153 9.55 13.97 -21.06
C LYS A 153 10.25 13.76 -19.71
N LYS A 154 10.36 12.51 -19.23
CA LYS A 154 11.09 12.17 -18.01
C LYS A 154 12.59 12.55 -18.09
N LYS A 155 13.19 12.43 -19.27
CA LYS A 155 14.58 12.85 -19.54
C LYS A 155 14.72 14.36 -19.77
N GLY A 156 13.63 15.13 -19.72
CA GLY A 156 13.63 16.58 -19.98
C GLY A 156 13.86 16.95 -21.45
N LEU A 157 13.73 15.99 -22.38
CA LEU A 157 14.03 16.19 -23.80
C LEU A 157 12.87 16.85 -24.58
N ILE A 158 11.64 16.75 -24.08
CA ILE A 158 10.44 17.28 -24.74
C ILE A 158 9.45 17.83 -23.70
N GLY A 159 8.46 18.58 -24.19
CA GLY A 159 7.34 19.08 -23.39
C GLY A 159 7.74 20.20 -22.45
N ARG A 160 8.76 21.00 -22.83
CA ARG A 160 9.03 22.30 -22.24
C ARG A 160 8.64 23.39 -23.25
N ASP A 161 7.96 24.43 -22.78
CA ASP A 161 7.72 25.64 -23.58
C ASP A 161 9.03 26.42 -23.79
N SER A 162 8.98 27.47 -24.61
CA SER A 162 10.11 28.39 -24.85
C SER A 162 10.61 29.11 -23.58
N TRP A 163 9.87 28.98 -22.47
CA TRP A 163 10.19 29.55 -21.15
C TRP A 163 10.69 28.48 -20.16
N GLY A 164 10.95 27.25 -20.63
CA GLY A 164 11.49 26.16 -19.81
C GLY A 164 10.48 25.48 -18.87
N ARG A 165 9.19 25.85 -18.92
CA ARG A 165 8.12 25.26 -18.13
C ARG A 165 7.54 24.04 -18.83
N PHE A 166 7.07 23.04 -18.09
CA PHE A 166 6.43 21.89 -18.73
C PHE A 166 5.13 22.30 -19.42
N GLU A 167 5.04 22.03 -20.71
CA GLU A 167 3.84 22.24 -21.53
C GLU A 167 2.70 21.41 -20.97
N LYS A 168 1.49 22.01 -20.92
CA LYS A 168 0.29 21.33 -20.47
C LYS A 168 0.08 20.11 -21.36
N ASP A 169 -0.15 18.95 -20.74
CA ASP A 169 -0.37 17.72 -21.50
C ASP A 169 -1.66 17.87 -22.32
N ASP A 170 -1.51 17.94 -23.64
CA ASP A 170 -2.60 17.77 -24.60
C ASP A 170 -3.20 16.36 -24.47
N SER A 171 -4.35 16.12 -25.10
CA SER A 171 -4.94 14.78 -25.11
C SER A 171 -3.95 13.75 -25.69
N TYR A 172 -4.02 12.48 -25.27
CA TYR A 172 -3.15 11.44 -25.85
C TYR A 172 -3.30 11.33 -27.37
N VAL A 173 -4.48 11.68 -27.90
CA VAL A 173 -4.75 11.73 -29.34
C VAL A 173 -3.89 12.80 -30.01
N GLU A 174 -3.92 14.04 -29.51
CA GLU A 174 -3.12 15.16 -30.03
C GLU A 174 -1.62 14.91 -29.89
N GLN A 175 -1.18 14.32 -28.77
CA GLN A 175 0.22 13.94 -28.58
C GLN A 175 0.70 12.94 -29.63
N VAL A 176 -0.12 11.93 -29.94
CA VAL A 176 0.21 10.93 -30.97
C VAL A 176 0.15 11.54 -32.36
N ALA A 177 -0.83 12.40 -32.65
CA ALA A 177 -0.94 13.13 -33.91
C ALA A 177 0.31 13.98 -34.16
N ARG A 178 0.70 14.81 -33.18
CA ARG A 178 1.90 15.66 -33.22
C ARG A 178 3.17 14.84 -33.39
N ALA A 179 3.29 13.72 -32.67
CA ALA A 179 4.47 12.86 -32.77
C ALA A 179 4.60 12.15 -34.13
N LEU A 180 3.48 11.90 -34.81
CA LEU A 180 3.46 11.33 -36.17
C LEU A 180 3.54 12.40 -37.26
N GLY A 181 3.28 13.68 -36.93
CA GLY A 181 3.20 14.77 -37.89
C GLY A 181 2.00 14.64 -38.83
N VAL A 182 0.93 13.98 -38.39
CA VAL A 182 -0.28 13.72 -39.18
C VAL A 182 -1.52 13.91 -38.32
N ASP A 183 -2.61 14.31 -38.96
CA ASP A 183 -3.91 14.34 -38.30
C ASP A 183 -4.44 12.91 -38.08
N LEU A 184 -5.24 12.75 -37.03
CA LEU A 184 -5.92 11.49 -36.74
C LEU A 184 -7.38 11.59 -37.15
N VAL A 185 -7.80 10.68 -38.02
CA VAL A 185 -9.15 10.65 -38.58
C VAL A 185 -9.94 9.48 -37.98
N PRO A 186 -11.18 9.70 -37.53
CA PRO A 186 -12.04 8.62 -37.04
C PRO A 186 -12.68 7.85 -38.20
N LEU A 187 -12.49 6.53 -38.17
CA LEU A 187 -13.29 5.57 -38.93
C LEU A 187 -14.35 5.01 -37.98
N ILE A 188 -15.58 5.52 -38.09
CA ILE A 188 -16.69 5.17 -37.21
C ILE A 188 -17.47 3.99 -37.83
N ALA A 189 -17.83 3.00 -36.99
CA ALA A 189 -18.68 1.91 -37.41
C ALA A 189 -20.11 2.41 -37.76
N ALA A 190 -20.85 1.64 -38.56
CA ALA A 190 -22.21 2.01 -38.96
C ALA A 190 -23.16 2.24 -37.76
N ASP A 191 -22.90 1.56 -36.64
CA ASP A 191 -23.66 1.69 -35.38
C ASP A 191 -23.43 3.02 -34.63
N ARG A 192 -22.40 3.80 -35.01
CA ARG A 192 -21.94 5.02 -34.33
C ARG A 192 -21.66 4.85 -32.83
N GLN A 193 -21.42 3.63 -32.36
CA GLN A 193 -21.06 3.32 -30.96
C GLN A 193 -19.57 3.04 -30.81
N SER A 194 -18.96 2.54 -31.88
CA SER A 194 -17.55 2.16 -31.91
C SER A 194 -16.85 2.71 -33.15
N GLY A 195 -15.52 2.70 -33.11
CA GLY A 195 -14.71 3.12 -34.24
C GLY A 195 -13.23 2.98 -33.94
N VAL A 196 -12.42 3.52 -34.84
CA VAL A 196 -10.96 3.53 -34.73
C VAL A 196 -10.43 4.89 -35.15
N LEU A 197 -9.43 5.42 -34.45
CA LEU A 197 -8.61 6.52 -34.95
C LEU A 197 -7.42 5.97 -35.72
N VAL A 198 -7.25 6.46 -36.95
CA VAL A 198 -6.13 6.13 -37.84
C VAL A 198 -5.42 7.40 -38.28
N ALA A 199 -4.17 7.28 -38.74
CA ALA A 199 -3.45 8.40 -39.36
C ALA A 199 -4.10 8.81 -40.69
N ALA A 200 -4.26 10.11 -40.92
CA ALA A 200 -4.85 10.70 -42.12
C ALA A 200 -4.03 10.38 -43.39
N ASP A 201 -2.70 10.38 -43.27
CA ASP A 201 -1.81 10.20 -44.41
C ASP A 201 -0.81 9.07 -44.16
N ASN A 202 -0.86 8.05 -45.02
CA ASN A 202 -0.10 6.79 -44.91
C ASN A 202 1.37 6.95 -45.38
N ARG A 203 1.88 8.19 -45.45
CA ARG A 203 3.10 8.57 -46.19
C ARG A 203 4.36 8.73 -45.34
N THR A 204 4.29 8.63 -44.02
CA THR A 204 5.45 8.78 -43.13
C THR A 204 5.71 7.57 -42.22
N LEU A 205 5.28 6.38 -42.63
CA LEU A 205 5.64 5.14 -41.93
C LEU A 205 7.13 4.80 -42.19
N THR A 206 7.86 4.52 -41.11
CA THR A 206 9.24 4.00 -41.16
C THR A 206 9.31 2.74 -42.03
N ARG A 207 10.49 2.35 -42.51
CA ARG A 207 10.70 1.19 -43.41
C ARG A 207 9.97 -0.08 -42.93
N THR A 208 9.99 -0.35 -41.63
CA THR A 208 9.28 -1.47 -40.97
C THR A 208 7.75 -1.36 -41.07
N GLY A 209 7.19 -0.14 -41.10
CA GLY A 209 5.77 0.11 -41.32
C GLY A 209 5.33 0.05 -42.79
N ARG A 210 6.26 0.17 -43.74
CA ARG A 210 6.02 -0.15 -45.16
C ARG A 210 5.89 -1.65 -45.39
N ASP A 211 6.73 -2.45 -44.72
CA ASP A 211 6.71 -3.91 -44.87
C ASP A 211 5.41 -4.53 -44.30
N ALA A 212 4.83 -3.93 -43.26
CA ALA A 212 3.50 -4.29 -42.75
C ALA A 212 2.35 -3.96 -43.72
N LYS A 213 2.52 -2.98 -44.62
CA LYS A 213 1.50 -2.53 -45.59
C LYS A 213 1.37 -3.47 -46.80
N ASN A 214 2.38 -4.31 -47.05
CA ASN A 214 2.29 -5.39 -48.04
C ASN A 214 1.34 -6.52 -47.61
N GLN A 215 0.81 -6.48 -46.38
CA GLN A 215 -0.40 -7.20 -45.99
C GLN A 215 -1.63 -6.29 -46.24
N GLN A 216 -2.11 -6.25 -47.49
CA GLN A 216 -3.46 -5.78 -47.87
C GLN A 216 -4.01 -4.53 -47.13
N ALA A 217 -3.49 -3.34 -47.47
CA ALA A 217 -4.19 -2.04 -47.52
C ALA A 217 -5.23 -1.67 -46.42
N ARG A 218 -5.05 -2.04 -45.15
CA ARG A 218 -5.89 -1.54 -44.04
C ARG A 218 -5.10 -0.53 -43.20
N ALA A 219 -5.70 0.63 -42.93
CA ALA A 219 -5.09 1.67 -42.10
C ALA A 219 -4.83 1.14 -40.69
N THR A 220 -3.62 1.34 -40.16
CA THR A 220 -3.22 0.81 -38.86
C THR A 220 -4.01 1.51 -37.74
N PRO A 221 -4.80 0.78 -36.94
CA PRO A 221 -5.54 1.36 -35.82
C PRO A 221 -4.57 1.92 -34.78
N LEU A 222 -4.73 3.18 -34.41
CA LEU A 222 -3.95 3.85 -33.36
C LEU A 222 -4.73 3.91 -32.04
N PHE A 223 -6.03 4.23 -32.10
CA PHE A 223 -6.91 4.18 -30.94
C PHE A 223 -8.18 3.41 -31.28
N ALA A 224 -8.68 2.62 -30.32
CA ALA A 224 -10.04 2.15 -30.34
C ALA A 224 -10.96 3.24 -29.77
N LEU A 225 -12.08 3.49 -30.43
CA LEU A 225 -13.10 4.44 -30.02
C LEU A 225 -14.30 3.69 -29.43
N ALA A 226 -14.72 4.10 -28.24
CA ALA A 226 -15.92 3.57 -27.59
C ALA A 226 -16.65 4.68 -26.83
N LYS A 227 -17.99 4.67 -26.83
CA LYS A 227 -18.77 5.61 -25.99
C LYS A 227 -18.72 5.27 -24.50
N THR A 228 -18.57 4.00 -24.19
CA THR A 228 -18.52 3.49 -22.82
C THR A 228 -17.49 2.39 -22.72
N ALA A 229 -16.79 2.34 -21.59
CA ALA A 229 -15.85 1.27 -21.28
C ALA A 229 -16.13 0.73 -19.88
N THR A 230 -16.54 -0.53 -19.80
CA THR A 230 -16.70 -1.23 -18.52
C THR A 230 -15.36 -1.70 -18.03
N LEU A 231 -14.96 -1.28 -16.83
CA LEU A 231 -13.74 -1.76 -16.22
C LEU A 231 -14.00 -3.05 -15.46
N ARG A 232 -13.07 -4.00 -15.60
CA ARG A 232 -13.13 -5.25 -14.85
C ARG A 232 -12.77 -4.98 -13.39
N LYS A 233 -13.52 -5.56 -12.46
CA LYS A 233 -13.09 -5.66 -11.07
C LYS A 233 -11.78 -6.44 -11.01
N ARG A 234 -10.75 -5.82 -10.43
CA ARG A 234 -9.37 -6.37 -10.39
C ARG A 234 -8.77 -6.42 -8.99
N ILE A 235 -9.35 -5.70 -8.05
CA ILE A 235 -8.85 -5.55 -6.69
C ILE A 235 -10.01 -5.65 -5.70
N LYS A 236 -9.69 -5.93 -4.45
CA LYS A 236 -10.63 -6.05 -3.34
C LYS A 236 -10.34 -4.97 -2.30
N GLY A 237 -10.15 -3.72 -2.74
CA GLY A 237 -9.69 -2.62 -1.90
C GLY A 237 -10.52 -2.45 -0.62
N ARG A 238 -11.85 -2.29 -0.76
CA ARG A 238 -12.73 -2.05 0.39
C ARG A 238 -12.94 -3.28 1.26
N ALA A 239 -13.19 -4.43 0.63
CA ALA A 239 -13.39 -5.68 1.37
C ALA A 239 -12.14 -6.07 2.18
N LEU A 240 -10.94 -5.85 1.63
CA LEU A 240 -9.69 -6.14 2.33
C LEU A 240 -9.42 -5.14 3.46
N LEU A 241 -9.80 -3.87 3.30
CA LEU A 241 -9.75 -2.90 4.40
C LEU A 241 -10.66 -3.32 5.56
N GLU A 242 -11.88 -3.77 5.26
CA GLU A 242 -12.83 -4.27 6.27
C GLU A 242 -12.26 -5.51 6.98
N GLU A 243 -11.66 -6.44 6.24
CA GLU A 243 -11.01 -7.62 6.82
C GLU A 243 -9.84 -7.24 7.74
N ILE A 244 -9.00 -6.28 7.34
CA ILE A 244 -7.90 -5.77 8.17
C ILE A 244 -8.44 -5.12 9.45
N LEU A 245 -9.53 -4.34 9.35
CA LEU A 245 -10.14 -3.70 10.52
C LEU A 245 -10.76 -4.71 11.49
N GLN A 246 -11.37 -5.78 10.97
CA GLN A 246 -11.94 -6.85 11.80
C GLN A 246 -10.85 -7.69 12.48
N GLY A 247 -9.74 -7.97 11.78
CA GLY A 247 -8.60 -8.72 12.33
C GLY A 247 -7.70 -7.93 13.27
N PHE A 248 -7.80 -6.59 13.25
CA PHE A 248 -6.92 -5.68 13.98
C PHE A 248 -6.70 -6.04 15.46
N PRO A 249 -7.72 -6.31 16.29
CA PRO A 249 -7.50 -6.58 17.71
C PRO A 249 -6.62 -7.81 17.94
N GLY A 250 -6.85 -8.88 17.19
CA GLY A 250 -6.05 -10.10 17.28
C GLY A 250 -4.63 -9.89 16.78
N ASP A 251 -4.47 -9.28 15.60
CA ASP A 251 -3.18 -8.99 15.01
C ASP A 251 -2.32 -8.08 15.91
N PHE A 252 -2.95 -7.10 16.57
CA PHE A 252 -2.28 -6.22 17.52
C PHE A 252 -1.83 -6.96 18.77
N VAL A 253 -2.69 -7.77 19.39
CA VAL A 253 -2.32 -8.57 20.57
C VAL A 253 -1.18 -9.53 20.24
N HIS A 254 -1.22 -10.19 19.09
CA HIS A 254 -0.12 -11.05 18.66
C HIS A 254 1.18 -10.29 18.43
N ALA A 255 1.11 -9.12 17.78
CA ALA A 255 2.27 -8.27 17.56
C ALA A 255 2.85 -7.75 18.88
N LEU A 256 1.99 -7.35 19.83
CA LEU A 256 2.35 -6.87 21.16
C LEU A 256 2.98 -7.97 22.00
N ALA A 257 2.38 -9.16 22.02
CA ALA A 257 2.94 -10.32 22.69
C ALA A 257 4.37 -10.58 22.18
N GLY A 258 4.59 -10.52 20.87
CA GLY A 258 5.91 -10.67 20.26
C GLY A 258 6.94 -9.57 20.59
N GLU A 259 6.50 -8.40 21.05
CA GLU A 259 7.37 -7.28 21.46
C GLU A 259 7.68 -7.28 22.96
N MET A 260 6.78 -7.82 23.79
CA MET A 260 6.98 -7.92 25.25
C MET A 260 7.97 -9.05 25.60
N THR A 261 8.84 -8.78 26.57
CA THR A 261 9.76 -9.79 27.14
C THR A 261 9.00 -10.84 27.95
N VAL A 262 9.57 -12.05 28.13
CA VAL A 262 8.90 -13.16 28.86
C VAL A 262 8.46 -12.74 30.27
N SER A 263 9.28 -11.96 30.98
CA SER A 263 8.98 -11.44 32.32
C SER A 263 7.78 -10.47 32.36
N GLN A 264 7.48 -9.79 31.25
CA GLN A 264 6.35 -8.88 31.13
C GLN A 264 5.06 -9.58 30.66
N ARG A 265 5.15 -10.81 30.13
CA ARG A 265 4.00 -11.58 29.63
C ARG A 265 3.23 -12.31 30.72
N GLU A 266 3.91 -12.68 31.81
CA GLU A 266 3.33 -13.53 32.85
C GLU A 266 2.73 -12.73 34.02
N GLY A 267 2.93 -11.40 34.07
CA GLY A 267 2.55 -10.58 35.23
C GLY A 267 3.46 -10.92 36.40
N SER A 268 4.38 -10.01 36.73
CA SER A 268 5.24 -10.15 37.91
C SER A 268 4.41 -10.04 39.19
#